data_AF-A0A2S7KMA4-F1
#
_entry.id   AF-A0A2S7KMA4-F1
#
_cell.length_a   1.000
_cell.length_b   1.000
_cell.length_c   1.000
_cell.angle_alpha   90.00
_cell.angle_beta   90.00
_cell.angle_gamma   90.00
#
_symmetry.space_group_name_H-M   'P 1'
#
loop_
_entity.id
_entity.type
_entity.pdbx_description
1 polymer ?
#
loop_
_entity_poly.entity_id
_entity_poly.type
_entity_poly.pdbx_seq_one_letter_code
_entity_poly.pdbx_strand_id
1 'polypeptide(L)'
;MSKTTEIIVLAYPDTFVTMSDEWICKVLPLVGLGTRHYIKAGHAAMLLVDPSRELHYFDFGRYITPKGYGRVRSKETDAELKIPILASYDAHGEITNLDDILLWLDKHPDRTHGEGRLLASVCKAVDHQKACDYILGLQKRGSIPYGAFHKNGSNCSRFVADTLLASTSSGRIRRRLQWNKLFTPSTVGNVEIASSQREMYLVENGEVSSYNGSAFRENLKNYFDKRPKGENNERSLAECAIPLQAQFLDGIGSQAWFYIDPDPLGDDLFRIMRYSSSGQLDYDGVFKSSEFDLSRPYRFTYDSHCGFCHIWQGQKKIRMEGKGSYGQFNSWQSQRAVGM
;
A
#
# COMPACT_ATOMS: atom_id res chain seq x y z
N MET A 1 25.82 -12.59 -14.30
CA MET A 1 25.57 -11.98 -12.97
C MET A 1 24.16 -12.37 -12.57
N SER A 2 23.97 -13.06 -11.43
CA SER A 2 22.61 -13.33 -10.96
C SER A 2 21.98 -11.97 -10.65
N LYS A 3 20.85 -11.68 -11.29
CA LYS A 3 20.07 -10.47 -11.03
C LYS A 3 19.71 -10.46 -9.54
N THR A 4 20.34 -9.60 -8.76
CA THR A 4 20.09 -9.50 -7.32
C THR A 4 18.63 -9.08 -7.13
N THR A 5 17.91 -9.78 -6.27
CA THR A 5 16.55 -9.44 -5.88
C THR A 5 16.52 -9.32 -4.38
N GLU A 6 15.98 -8.20 -3.91
CA GLU A 6 16.00 -7.86 -2.50
C GLU A 6 14.63 -7.28 -2.13
N ILE A 7 14.25 -7.48 -0.88
CA ILE A 7 13.08 -6.82 -0.29
C ILE A 7 13.57 -5.87 0.79
N ILE A 8 13.27 -4.58 0.65
CA ILE A 8 13.44 -3.61 1.73
C ILE A 8 12.17 -3.65 2.56
N VAL A 9 12.28 -4.16 3.78
CA VAL A 9 11.14 -4.32 4.69
C VAL A 9 10.99 -3.06 5.51
N LEU A 10 9.77 -2.51 5.57
CA LEU A 10 9.48 -1.22 6.18
C LEU A 10 8.49 -1.39 7.34
N ALA A 11 8.72 -0.65 8.42
CA ALA A 11 7.79 -0.53 9.53
C ALA A 11 7.70 0.93 10.00
N TYR A 12 6.47 1.40 10.21
CA TYR A 12 6.16 2.68 10.82
C TYR A 12 5.62 2.42 12.23
N PRO A 13 6.46 2.22 13.25
CA PRO A 13 6.04 1.83 14.60
C PRO A 13 5.12 2.86 15.28
N ASP A 14 5.14 4.11 14.82
CA ASP A 14 4.41 5.19 15.48
C ASP A 14 2.94 5.33 15.06
N THR A 15 2.51 4.53 14.08
CA THR A 15 1.14 4.58 13.54
C THR A 15 0.13 3.95 14.49
N PHE A 16 -0.93 4.69 14.79
CA PHE A 16 -2.13 4.17 15.43
C PHE A 16 -3.06 3.55 14.38
N VAL A 17 -3.53 2.34 14.65
CA VAL A 17 -4.46 1.63 13.77
C VAL A 17 -5.78 1.43 14.47
N THR A 18 -6.88 1.62 13.73
CA THR A 18 -8.21 1.24 14.20
C THR A 18 -8.27 -0.26 14.45
N MET A 19 -8.83 -0.66 15.58
CA MET A 19 -8.95 -2.06 15.98
C MET A 19 -9.70 -2.90 14.93
N SER A 20 -9.32 -4.17 14.84
CA SER A 20 -10.06 -5.17 14.07
C SER A 20 -11.37 -5.51 14.79
N ASP A 21 -12.40 -5.90 14.04
CA ASP A 21 -13.70 -6.33 14.59
C ASP A 21 -13.62 -7.72 15.29
N GLU A 22 -12.47 -8.38 15.21
CA GLU A 22 -12.19 -9.68 15.83
C GLU A 22 -12.39 -9.67 17.36
N TRP A 23 -13.01 -10.72 17.89
CA TRP A 23 -13.32 -10.83 19.32
C TRP A 23 -12.06 -10.73 20.19
N ILE A 24 -10.94 -11.32 19.78
CA ILE A 24 -9.68 -11.26 20.53
C ILE A 24 -9.18 -9.82 20.69
N CYS A 25 -9.41 -8.95 19.69
CA CYS A 25 -9.06 -7.54 19.76
C CYS A 25 -9.90 -6.79 20.81
N LYS A 26 -11.11 -7.26 21.14
CA LYS A 26 -11.93 -6.70 22.22
C LYS A 26 -11.42 -7.05 23.62
N VAL A 27 -10.59 -8.08 23.73
CA VAL A 27 -9.98 -8.53 25.00
C VAL A 27 -8.64 -7.82 25.27
N LEU A 28 -7.88 -7.44 24.23
CA LEU A 28 -6.59 -6.76 24.37
C LEU A 28 -6.60 -5.53 25.31
N PRO A 29 -7.63 -4.66 25.29
CA PRO A 29 -7.69 -3.52 26.22
C PRO A 29 -7.80 -3.92 27.69
N LEU A 30 -8.36 -5.09 28.00
CA LEU A 30 -8.51 -5.59 29.38
C LEU A 30 -7.15 -5.92 30.02
N VAL A 31 -6.15 -6.27 29.21
CA VAL A 31 -4.76 -6.49 29.65
C VAL A 31 -3.87 -5.26 29.41
N GLY A 32 -4.48 -4.11 29.14
CA GLY A 32 -3.79 -2.83 29.01
C GLY A 32 -3.24 -2.50 27.62
N LEU A 33 -3.42 -3.37 26.62
CA LEU A 33 -2.95 -3.17 25.26
C LEU A 33 -3.97 -2.39 24.42
N GLY A 34 -3.58 -1.21 23.94
CA GLY A 34 -4.44 -0.33 23.16
C GLY A 34 -5.72 0.11 23.89
N THR A 35 -6.71 0.48 23.10
CA THR A 35 -8.05 0.89 23.54
C THR A 35 -9.12 0.07 22.81
N ARG A 36 -10.39 0.29 23.14
CA ARG A 36 -11.51 -0.36 22.41
C ARG A 36 -11.57 0.04 20.93
N HIS A 37 -10.95 1.16 20.54
CA HIS A 37 -11.08 1.74 19.21
C HIS A 37 -9.77 1.72 18.42
N TYR A 38 -8.63 1.86 19.08
CA TYR A 38 -7.32 1.94 18.41
C TYR A 38 -6.20 1.28 19.22
N ILE A 39 -5.13 0.93 18.54
CA ILE A 39 -3.88 0.46 19.13
C ILE A 39 -2.70 1.01 18.32
N LYS A 40 -1.59 1.33 18.99
CA LYS A 40 -0.35 1.72 18.33
C LYS A 40 0.41 0.45 17.87
N ALA A 41 -0.09 -0.19 16.82
CA ALA A 41 0.51 -1.41 16.26
C ALA A 41 1.41 -1.17 15.04
N GLY A 42 1.47 0.08 14.58
CA GLY A 42 2.27 0.49 13.45
C GLY A 42 1.68 0.09 12.08
N HIS A 43 2.32 0.58 11.04
CA HIS A 43 2.08 0.17 9.65
C HIS A 43 3.28 -0.62 9.12
N ALA A 44 3.05 -1.53 8.18
CA ALA A 44 4.09 -2.33 7.54
C ALA A 44 3.89 -2.34 6.02
N ALA A 45 5.00 -2.18 5.32
CA ALA A 45 5.07 -2.15 3.88
C ALA A 45 6.40 -2.78 3.43
N MET A 46 6.61 -2.89 2.12
CA MET A 46 7.90 -3.30 1.58
C MET A 46 8.16 -2.68 0.22
N LEU A 47 9.44 -2.59 -0.13
CA LEU A 47 9.89 -2.38 -1.51
C LEU A 47 10.41 -3.71 -2.04
N LEU A 48 9.90 -4.15 -3.18
CA LEU A 48 10.53 -5.19 -3.98
C LEU A 48 11.44 -4.51 -5.00
N VAL A 49 12.74 -4.77 -4.91
CA VAL A 49 13.71 -4.29 -5.91
C VAL A 49 13.78 -5.30 -7.03
N ASP A 50 13.39 -4.88 -8.22
CA ASP A 50 13.39 -5.77 -9.39
C ASP A 50 14.78 -5.84 -10.07
N PRO A 51 14.98 -6.78 -11.01
CA PRO A 51 16.23 -6.87 -11.75
C PRO A 51 16.63 -5.65 -12.59
N SER A 52 15.68 -4.76 -12.91
CA SER A 52 15.92 -3.47 -13.57
C SER A 52 16.27 -2.36 -12.58
N ARG A 53 16.36 -2.68 -11.28
CA ARG A 53 16.63 -1.76 -10.16
C ARG A 53 15.46 -0.84 -9.84
N GLU A 54 14.28 -1.10 -10.42
CA GLU A 54 13.08 -0.35 -10.08
C GLU A 54 12.58 -0.77 -8.69
N LEU A 55 12.11 0.21 -7.93
CA LEU A 55 11.55 0.04 -6.60
C LEU A 55 10.03 -0.07 -6.70
N HIS A 56 9.49 -1.25 -6.41
CA HIS A 56 8.05 -1.47 -6.38
C HIS A 56 7.55 -1.47 -4.94
N TYR A 57 6.84 -0.40 -4.57
CA TYR A 57 6.22 -0.29 -3.24
C TYR A 57 4.96 -1.14 -3.18
N PHE A 58 4.84 -1.93 -2.10
CA PHE A 58 3.63 -2.67 -1.77
C PHE A 58 3.28 -2.54 -0.29
N ASP A 59 1.99 -2.36 -0.03
CA ASP A 59 1.42 -2.50 1.30
C ASP A 59 0.06 -3.21 1.24
N PHE A 60 -0.46 -3.53 2.42
CA PHE A 60 -1.80 -4.08 2.57
C PHE A 60 -2.55 -3.33 3.66
N GLY A 61 -3.78 -2.92 3.37
CA GLY A 61 -4.57 -2.16 4.31
C GLY A 61 -6.00 -1.93 3.85
N ARG A 62 -6.75 -1.16 4.62
CA ARG A 62 -8.19 -0.93 4.46
C ARG A 62 -8.44 0.28 3.55
N TYR A 63 -7.88 0.25 2.34
CA TYR A 63 -7.81 1.38 1.41
C TYR A 63 -8.94 1.33 0.38
N ILE A 64 -9.98 2.17 0.51
CA ILE A 64 -11.13 2.18 -0.41
C ILE A 64 -11.75 0.76 -0.52
N THR A 65 -12.00 0.13 0.63
CA THR A 65 -12.51 -1.24 0.74
C THR A 65 -13.76 -1.29 1.61
N PRO A 66 -14.64 -2.29 1.43
CA PRO A 66 -15.77 -2.49 2.34
C PRO A 66 -15.29 -2.69 3.78
N LYS A 67 -16.15 -2.38 4.75
CA LYS A 67 -15.87 -2.63 6.17
C LYS A 67 -15.50 -4.10 6.41
N GLY A 68 -14.41 -4.33 7.15
CA GLY A 68 -13.90 -5.67 7.45
C GLY A 68 -12.98 -6.26 6.37
N TYR A 69 -12.71 -5.52 5.30
CA TYR A 69 -11.82 -5.94 4.22
C TYR A 69 -10.60 -5.03 4.08
N GLY A 70 -9.58 -5.54 3.41
CA GLY A 70 -8.41 -4.79 2.97
C GLY A 70 -7.90 -5.33 1.63
N ARG A 71 -7.01 -4.58 0.99
CA ARG A 71 -6.43 -4.91 -0.32
C ARG A 71 -4.94 -4.60 -0.36
N VAL A 72 -4.26 -5.18 -1.34
CA VAL A 72 -2.86 -4.84 -1.68
C VAL A 72 -2.85 -3.58 -2.55
N ARG A 73 -1.93 -2.66 -2.27
CA ARG A 73 -1.64 -1.52 -3.15
C ARG A 73 -0.28 -1.64 -3.82
N SER A 74 -0.14 -0.98 -4.95
CA SER A 74 1.05 -0.91 -5.80
C SER A 74 0.91 0.29 -6.75
N LYS A 75 1.95 0.63 -7.53
CA LYS A 75 1.85 1.68 -8.55
C LYS A 75 0.79 1.39 -9.63
N GLU A 76 0.46 0.13 -9.88
CA GLU A 76 -0.54 -0.29 -10.88
C GLU A 76 -1.98 -0.01 -10.43
N THR A 77 -2.23 -0.10 -9.11
CA THR A 77 -3.55 0.12 -8.51
C THR A 77 -3.67 1.54 -7.95
N ASP A 78 -2.56 2.14 -7.56
CA ASP A 78 -2.48 3.40 -6.82
C ASP A 78 -1.24 4.17 -7.35
N ALA A 79 -1.48 4.99 -8.38
CA ALA A 79 -0.43 5.62 -9.19
C ALA A 79 0.54 6.50 -8.36
N GLU A 80 0.09 7.04 -7.23
CA GLU A 80 0.90 7.82 -6.31
C GLU A 80 2.07 7.02 -5.72
N LEU A 81 1.95 5.68 -5.64
CA LEU A 81 2.97 4.80 -5.06
C LEU A 81 4.17 4.55 -5.98
N LYS A 82 4.21 5.18 -7.17
CA LYS A 82 5.39 5.14 -8.03
C LYS A 82 6.56 5.88 -7.36
N ILE A 83 7.65 5.15 -7.13
CA ILE A 83 8.89 5.70 -6.61
C ILE A 83 9.79 6.11 -7.79
N PRO A 84 10.21 7.38 -7.90
CA PRO A 84 11.02 7.87 -9.02
C PRO A 84 12.53 7.64 -8.84
N ILE A 85 12.92 6.73 -7.94
CA ILE A 85 14.31 6.42 -7.58
C ILE A 85 14.61 4.99 -8.05
N LEU A 86 15.78 4.79 -8.67
CA LEU A 86 16.32 3.47 -8.94
C LEU A 86 17.32 3.08 -7.86
N ALA A 87 17.36 1.80 -7.51
CA ALA A 87 18.40 1.27 -6.64
C ALA A 87 19.78 1.34 -7.33
N SER A 88 20.78 1.85 -6.61
CA SER A 88 22.17 1.87 -7.04
C SER A 88 22.95 0.82 -6.27
N TYR A 89 23.91 0.17 -6.92
CA TYR A 89 24.65 -0.96 -6.36
C TYR A 89 26.15 -0.75 -6.48
N ASP A 90 26.89 -1.18 -5.45
CA ASP A 90 28.35 -1.25 -5.50
C ASP A 90 28.84 -2.55 -6.20
N ALA A 91 30.17 -2.73 -6.23
CA ALA A 91 30.80 -3.91 -6.81
C ALA A 91 30.50 -5.22 -6.03
N HIS A 92 30.02 -5.12 -4.80
CA HIS A 92 29.68 -6.24 -3.94
C HIS A 92 28.18 -6.60 -4.01
N GLY A 93 27.37 -5.80 -4.72
CA GLY A 93 25.93 -5.99 -4.81
C GLY A 93 25.18 -5.44 -3.59
N GLU A 94 25.74 -4.46 -2.90
CA GLU A 94 25.10 -3.72 -1.82
C GLU A 94 24.42 -2.45 -2.36
N ILE A 95 23.23 -2.14 -1.85
CA ILE A 95 22.51 -0.90 -2.24
C ILE A 95 23.26 0.30 -1.68
N THR A 96 23.73 1.20 -2.55
CA THR A 96 24.53 2.38 -2.15
C THR A 96 23.71 3.63 -1.86
N ASN A 97 22.49 3.71 -2.37
CA ASN A 97 21.58 4.85 -2.18
C ASN A 97 20.39 4.51 -1.28
N LEU A 98 20.58 3.59 -0.31
CA LEU A 98 19.51 3.19 0.60
C LEU A 98 18.97 4.40 1.39
N ASP A 99 19.84 5.29 1.84
CA ASP A 99 19.45 6.49 2.57
C ASP A 99 18.52 7.38 1.74
N ASP A 100 18.83 7.62 0.47
CA ASP A 100 17.97 8.41 -0.44
C ASP A 100 16.58 7.78 -0.60
N ILE A 101 16.53 6.45 -0.70
CA ILE A 101 15.27 5.69 -0.81
C ILE A 101 14.45 5.84 0.46
N LEU A 102 15.07 5.67 1.63
CA LEU A 102 14.38 5.76 2.92
C LEU A 102 13.93 7.19 3.23
N LEU A 103 14.74 8.20 2.91
CA LEU A 103 14.39 9.61 3.04
C LEU A 103 13.28 10.03 2.07
N TRP A 104 13.21 9.43 0.88
CA TRP A 104 12.08 9.65 -0.01
C TRP A 104 10.78 9.11 0.59
N LEU A 105 10.80 7.90 1.18
CA LEU A 105 9.63 7.33 1.84
C LEU A 105 9.15 8.17 3.03
N ASP A 106 10.09 8.68 3.85
CA ASP A 106 9.81 9.55 5.01
C ASP A 106 9.15 10.87 4.59
N LYS A 107 9.50 11.41 3.42
CA LYS A 107 8.93 12.64 2.87
C LYS A 107 7.56 12.49 2.21
N HIS A 108 7.06 11.26 2.02
CA HIS A 108 5.79 11.01 1.30
C HIS A 108 4.76 10.18 2.10
N PRO A 109 4.47 10.54 3.38
CA PRO A 109 3.44 9.85 4.17
C PRO A 109 2.03 10.03 3.60
N ASP A 110 1.80 11.08 2.82
CA ASP A 110 0.56 11.33 2.05
C ASP A 110 0.26 10.21 1.05
N ARG A 111 1.29 9.50 0.58
CA ARG A 111 1.16 8.40 -0.40
C ARG A 111 1.19 7.04 0.28
N THR A 112 2.18 6.83 1.14
CA THR A 112 2.46 5.53 1.76
C THR A 112 1.54 5.23 2.95
N HIS A 113 0.92 6.26 3.53
CA HIS A 113 0.24 6.18 4.84
C HIS A 113 1.17 5.75 5.99
N GLY A 114 2.49 5.86 5.78
CA GLY A 114 3.51 5.58 6.77
C GLY A 114 3.90 6.86 7.51
N GLU A 115 3.33 7.08 8.70
CA GLU A 115 3.65 8.26 9.52
C GLU A 115 4.57 7.95 10.71
N GLY A 116 5.34 8.97 11.10
CA GLY A 116 6.26 8.92 12.23
C GLY A 116 7.58 8.28 11.84
N ARG A 117 8.29 7.69 12.80
CA ARG A 117 9.58 7.04 12.50
C ARG A 117 9.41 5.93 11.48
N LEU A 118 10.39 5.77 10.60
CA LEU A 118 10.51 4.64 9.69
C LEU A 118 11.64 3.72 10.15
N LEU A 119 11.34 2.46 10.42
CA LEU A 119 12.31 1.40 10.61
C LEU A 119 12.41 0.56 9.35
N ALA A 120 13.64 0.23 8.93
CA ALA A 120 13.87 -0.53 7.72
C ALA A 120 14.97 -1.58 7.86
N SER A 121 14.93 -2.61 7.00
CA SER A 121 16.00 -3.60 6.85
C SER A 121 15.99 -4.18 5.43
N VAL A 122 17.12 -4.73 4.99
CA VAL A 122 17.23 -5.35 3.66
C VAL A 122 17.28 -6.88 3.77
N CYS A 123 16.39 -7.55 3.04
CA CYS A 123 16.36 -8.99 2.86
C CYS A 123 16.90 -9.36 1.48
N LYS A 124 18.10 -9.96 1.44
CA LYS A 124 18.78 -10.32 0.18
C LYS A 124 18.48 -11.71 -0.34
N ALA A 125 18.07 -12.60 0.57
CA ALA A 125 17.81 -14.00 0.26
C ALA A 125 16.38 -14.16 -0.28
N VAL A 126 16.08 -13.58 -1.44
CA VAL A 126 14.73 -13.49 -2.02
C VAL A 126 14.68 -14.04 -3.45
N ASP A 127 13.67 -14.85 -3.73
CA ASP A 127 13.25 -15.27 -5.07
C ASP A 127 12.21 -14.29 -5.62
N HIS A 128 12.58 -13.51 -6.64
CA HIS A 128 11.72 -12.46 -7.22
C HIS A 128 10.37 -13.00 -7.69
N GLN A 129 10.39 -14.10 -8.44
CA GLN A 129 9.18 -14.61 -9.06
C GLN A 129 8.19 -15.06 -7.99
N LYS A 130 8.67 -15.76 -6.96
CA LYS A 130 7.80 -16.16 -5.84
C LYS A 130 7.25 -14.98 -5.04
N ALA A 131 8.04 -13.92 -4.87
CA ALA A 131 7.56 -12.69 -4.25
C ALA A 131 6.43 -12.06 -5.08
N CYS A 132 6.66 -11.87 -6.39
CA CYS A 132 5.65 -11.34 -7.31
C CYS A 132 4.40 -12.21 -7.36
N ASP A 133 4.54 -13.53 -7.50
CA ASP A 133 3.42 -14.46 -7.57
C ASP A 133 2.53 -14.36 -6.33
N TYR A 134 3.13 -14.26 -5.14
CA TYR A 134 2.38 -14.07 -3.90
C TYR A 134 1.68 -12.70 -3.85
N ILE A 135 2.44 -11.62 -4.10
CA ILE A 135 1.93 -10.24 -4.03
C ILE A 135 0.79 -10.03 -5.02
N LEU A 136 1.03 -10.33 -6.30
CA LEU A 136 0.09 -10.11 -7.39
C LEU A 136 -1.08 -11.10 -7.32
N GLY A 137 -0.83 -12.33 -6.86
CA GLY A 137 -1.88 -13.29 -6.56
C GLY A 137 -2.86 -12.78 -5.49
N LEU A 138 -2.34 -12.12 -4.45
CA LEU A 138 -3.17 -11.50 -3.42
C LEU A 138 -3.88 -10.24 -3.94
N GLN A 139 -3.19 -9.38 -4.69
CA GLN A 139 -3.76 -8.17 -5.27
C GLN A 139 -4.91 -8.47 -6.25
N LYS A 140 -4.77 -9.51 -7.07
CA LYS A 140 -5.81 -9.96 -8.02
C LYS A 140 -7.12 -10.36 -7.34
N ARG A 141 -7.09 -10.75 -6.06
CA ARG A 141 -8.30 -11.10 -5.30
C ARG A 141 -9.13 -9.88 -4.90
N GLY A 142 -8.62 -8.66 -5.07
CA GLY A 142 -9.27 -7.43 -4.64
C GLY A 142 -9.37 -7.34 -3.12
N SER A 143 -10.52 -6.90 -2.63
CA SER A 143 -10.84 -6.84 -1.21
C SER A 143 -10.93 -8.24 -0.59
N ILE A 144 -10.05 -8.53 0.38
CA ILE A 144 -10.08 -9.77 1.19
C ILE A 144 -10.30 -9.43 2.67
N PRO A 145 -10.76 -10.39 3.51
CA PRO A 145 -10.96 -10.12 4.93
C PRO A 145 -9.70 -9.53 5.59
N TYR A 146 -9.88 -8.45 6.35
CA TYR A 146 -8.83 -7.81 7.12
C TYR A 146 -8.83 -8.33 8.55
N GLY A 147 -7.69 -8.76 9.06
CA GLY A 147 -7.50 -8.91 10.50
C GLY A 147 -6.23 -9.64 10.93
N ALA A 148 -6.05 -9.69 12.24
CA ALA A 148 -4.88 -10.24 12.90
C ALA A 148 -4.81 -11.77 12.79
N PHE A 149 -5.96 -12.47 12.83
CA PHE A 149 -6.00 -13.93 12.93
C PHE A 149 -6.89 -14.63 11.88
N HIS A 150 -7.51 -13.88 10.96
CA HIS A 150 -8.32 -14.47 9.88
C HIS A 150 -7.50 -15.41 8.98
N LYS A 151 -7.88 -16.69 8.89
CA LYS A 151 -7.19 -17.70 8.06
C LYS A 151 -7.12 -17.32 6.57
N ASN A 152 -8.23 -16.83 6.02
CA ASN A 152 -8.34 -16.43 4.59
C ASN A 152 -8.13 -14.93 4.36
N GLY A 153 -7.78 -14.20 5.42
CA GLY A 153 -7.55 -12.77 5.43
C GLY A 153 -6.09 -12.40 5.64
N SER A 154 -5.81 -11.10 5.66
CA SER A 154 -4.47 -10.56 5.91
C SER A 154 -4.54 -9.23 6.68
N ASN A 155 -3.38 -8.67 6.99
CA ASN A 155 -3.17 -7.30 7.43
C ASN A 155 -1.80 -6.83 6.92
N CYS A 156 -1.42 -5.57 7.15
CA CYS A 156 -0.14 -5.01 6.69
C CYS A 156 1.07 -5.90 7.07
N SER A 157 1.14 -6.30 8.34
CA SER A 157 2.25 -7.08 8.87
C SER A 157 2.26 -8.51 8.36
N ARG A 158 1.10 -9.16 8.28
CA ARG A 158 0.95 -10.52 7.73
C ARG A 158 1.29 -10.57 6.24
N PHE A 159 0.88 -9.56 5.48
CA PHE A 159 1.19 -9.46 4.06
C PHE A 159 2.71 -9.44 3.81
N VAL A 160 3.44 -8.60 4.56
CA VAL A 160 4.91 -8.54 4.49
C VAL A 160 5.54 -9.87 4.92
N ALA A 161 5.12 -10.43 6.06
CA ALA A 161 5.66 -11.69 6.57
C ALA A 161 5.43 -12.87 5.61
N ASP A 162 4.24 -12.95 5.02
CA ASP A 162 3.88 -14.04 4.11
C ASP A 162 4.56 -13.91 2.75
N THR A 163 4.79 -12.68 2.28
CA THR A 163 5.60 -12.42 1.08
C THR A 163 7.05 -12.86 1.30
N LEU A 164 7.65 -12.52 2.45
CA LEU A 164 8.98 -12.98 2.82
C LEU A 164 9.04 -14.50 2.94
N LEU A 165 8.04 -15.14 3.54
CA LEU A 165 7.98 -16.60 3.66
C LEU A 165 7.87 -17.32 2.31
N ALA A 166 7.07 -16.77 1.40
CA ALA A 166 6.88 -17.33 0.06
C ALA A 166 8.15 -17.25 -0.79
N SER A 167 8.94 -16.18 -0.60
CA SER A 167 10.07 -15.85 -1.47
C SER A 167 11.45 -16.15 -0.88
N THR A 168 11.60 -16.24 0.45
CA THR A 168 12.94 -16.34 1.03
C THR A 168 13.59 -17.70 0.84
N SER A 169 14.87 -17.70 0.44
CA SER A 169 15.74 -18.88 0.44
C SER A 169 16.45 -19.09 1.79
N SER A 170 16.40 -18.12 2.71
CA SER A 170 17.04 -18.22 4.02
C SER A 170 16.23 -19.07 5.00
N GLY A 171 16.73 -20.25 5.34
CA GLY A 171 16.12 -21.12 6.36
C GLY A 171 16.06 -20.50 7.76
N ARG A 172 16.92 -19.52 8.07
CA ARG A 172 16.88 -18.77 9.33
C ARG A 172 15.68 -17.81 9.35
N ILE A 173 15.51 -17.01 8.30
CA ILE A 173 14.39 -16.06 8.16
C ILE A 173 13.07 -16.84 8.18
N ARG A 174 12.99 -17.92 7.38
CA ARG A 174 11.79 -18.77 7.30
C ARG A 174 11.36 -19.30 8.66
N ARG A 175 12.27 -19.91 9.43
CA ARG A 175 11.95 -20.45 10.76
C ARG A 175 11.49 -19.36 11.75
N ARG A 176 12.15 -18.21 11.77
CA ARG A 176 11.77 -17.09 12.66
C ARG A 176 10.39 -16.53 12.32
N LEU A 177 10.09 -16.34 11.03
CA LEU A 177 8.78 -15.88 10.58
C LEU A 177 7.68 -16.92 10.88
N GLN A 178 7.93 -18.21 10.64
CA GLN A 178 6.98 -19.29 10.99
C GLN A 178 6.68 -19.34 12.49
N TRP A 179 7.70 -19.16 13.33
CA TRP A 179 7.50 -19.06 14.78
C TRP A 179 6.63 -17.87 15.17
N ASN A 180 6.88 -16.68 14.58
CA ASN A 180 6.06 -15.50 14.83
C ASN A 180 4.60 -15.65 14.36
N LYS A 181 4.35 -16.48 13.33
CA LYS A 181 3.00 -16.81 12.85
C LYS A 181 2.20 -17.74 13.76
N LEU A 182 2.79 -18.28 14.84
CA LEU A 182 2.01 -18.91 15.92
C LEU A 182 1.13 -17.87 16.63
N PHE A 183 1.50 -16.59 16.55
CA PHE A 183 0.65 -15.44 16.85
C PHE A 183 0.44 -14.62 15.56
N THR A 184 0.19 -13.32 15.65
CA THR A 184 0.30 -12.42 14.48
C THR A 184 1.71 -11.83 14.42
N PRO A 185 2.37 -11.82 13.24
CA PRO A 185 3.60 -11.07 13.03
C PRO A 185 3.41 -9.58 13.38
N SER A 186 4.43 -8.93 13.92
CA SER A 186 4.46 -7.48 14.17
C SER A 186 5.27 -6.74 13.11
N THR A 187 4.95 -5.46 12.91
CA THR A 187 5.58 -4.59 11.91
C THR A 187 7.10 -4.54 12.09
N VAL A 188 7.54 -4.17 13.30
CA VAL A 188 8.97 -4.13 13.67
C VAL A 188 9.60 -5.53 13.70
N GLY A 189 8.82 -6.56 14.05
CA GLY A 189 9.28 -7.95 14.04
C GLY A 189 9.68 -8.42 12.65
N ASN A 190 8.95 -8.00 11.60
CA ASN A 190 9.32 -8.31 10.23
C ASN A 190 10.65 -7.66 9.84
N VAL A 191 10.87 -6.39 10.18
CA VAL A 191 12.15 -5.69 9.97
C VAL A 191 13.30 -6.43 10.67
N GLU A 192 13.14 -6.75 11.96
CA GLU A 192 14.20 -7.42 12.74
C GLU A 192 14.53 -8.83 12.20
N ILE A 193 13.54 -9.54 11.66
CA ILE A 193 13.74 -10.89 11.14
C ILE A 193 14.32 -10.89 9.72
N ALA A 194 13.90 -9.95 8.88
CA ALA A 194 14.28 -9.87 7.48
C ALA A 194 15.72 -9.38 7.26
N SER A 195 16.29 -8.68 8.24
CA SER A 195 17.65 -8.16 8.17
C SER A 195 18.68 -9.27 7.90
N SER A 196 19.23 -9.27 6.68
CA SER A 196 20.20 -10.29 6.24
C SER A 196 21.56 -10.12 6.92
N GLN A 197 21.99 -8.87 7.13
CA GLN A 197 23.26 -8.52 7.77
C GLN A 197 23.11 -8.13 9.25
N ARG A 198 21.90 -8.28 9.82
CA ARG A 198 21.53 -7.80 11.17
C ARG A 198 21.58 -6.27 11.35
N GLU A 199 21.70 -5.54 10.25
CA GLU A 199 21.56 -4.10 10.21
C GLU A 199 20.07 -3.72 10.08
N MET A 200 19.65 -2.79 10.92
CA MET A 200 18.38 -2.10 10.80
C MET A 200 18.65 -0.61 10.76
N TYR A 201 17.79 0.11 10.05
CA TYR A 201 17.89 1.54 9.87
C TYR A 201 16.69 2.21 10.53
N LEU A 202 16.92 3.40 11.06
CA LEU A 202 15.91 4.31 11.58
C LEU A 202 15.99 5.61 10.78
N VAL A 203 14.85 6.02 10.22
CA VAL A 203 14.65 7.40 9.77
C VAL A 203 13.83 8.13 10.81
N GLU A 204 14.39 9.24 11.29
CA GLU A 204 13.72 10.16 12.20
C GLU A 204 14.25 11.57 11.91
N ASN A 205 13.34 12.55 11.87
CA ASN A 205 13.68 13.96 11.60
C ASN A 205 14.47 14.18 10.29
N GLY A 206 14.19 13.38 9.26
CA GLY A 206 14.86 13.47 7.96
C GLY A 206 16.32 13.00 7.96
N GLU A 207 16.74 12.23 8.96
CA GLU A 207 18.06 11.63 9.04
C GLU A 207 17.98 10.11 9.12
N VAL A 208 18.90 9.41 8.45
CA VAL A 208 19.03 7.95 8.50
C VAL A 208 20.12 7.57 9.48
N SER A 209 19.84 6.62 10.37
CA SER A 209 20.79 6.15 11.37
C SER A 209 20.67 4.64 11.58
N SER A 210 21.69 4.02 12.17
CA SER A 210 21.64 2.60 12.57
C SER A 210 20.70 2.43 13.78
N TYR A 211 19.85 1.41 13.73
CA TYR A 211 18.92 1.07 14.79
C TYR A 211 19.31 -0.23 15.50
N ASN A 212 19.66 -0.13 16.79
CA ASN A 212 20.07 -1.26 17.62
C ASN A 212 18.98 -1.73 18.60
N GLY A 213 17.72 -1.33 18.37
CA GLY A 213 16.59 -1.76 19.19
C GLY A 213 16.16 -3.20 18.93
N SER A 214 15.07 -3.62 19.56
CA SER A 214 14.47 -4.94 19.34
C SER A 214 12.98 -4.82 19.17
N ALA A 215 12.40 -5.69 18.33
CA ALA A 215 10.97 -5.70 18.10
C ALA A 215 10.20 -5.93 19.40
N PHE A 216 10.69 -6.75 20.31
CA PHE A 216 10.03 -6.99 21.60
C PHE A 216 9.87 -5.70 22.40
N ARG A 217 10.96 -4.94 22.60
CA ARG A 217 10.93 -3.68 23.37
C ARG A 217 10.07 -2.62 22.69
N GLU A 218 10.18 -2.50 21.37
CA GLU A 218 9.44 -1.52 20.59
C GLU A 218 7.92 -1.81 20.61
N ASN A 219 7.53 -3.06 20.35
CA ASN A 219 6.13 -3.48 20.37
C ASN A 219 5.52 -3.33 21.78
N LEU A 220 6.26 -3.71 22.83
CA LEU A 220 5.77 -3.56 24.20
C LEU A 220 5.52 -2.09 24.53
N LYS A 221 6.49 -1.21 24.24
CA LYS A 221 6.33 0.23 24.46
C LYS A 221 5.11 0.78 23.71
N ASN A 222 4.94 0.41 22.44
CA ASN A 222 3.89 0.98 21.60
C ASN A 222 2.51 0.44 21.97
N TYR A 223 2.34 -0.87 22.20
CA TYR A 223 1.03 -1.41 22.55
C TYR A 223 0.45 -0.87 23.86
N PHE A 224 1.29 -0.44 24.81
CA PHE A 224 0.87 0.21 26.04
C PHE A 224 0.69 1.73 25.92
N ASP A 225 1.11 2.36 24.81
CA ASP A 225 0.88 3.78 24.57
C ASP A 225 -0.57 4.03 24.11
N LYS A 226 -1.35 4.63 24.99
CA LYS A 226 -2.77 4.96 24.76
C LYS A 226 -2.99 6.43 24.45
N ARG A 227 -1.92 7.25 24.40
CA ARG A 227 -2.07 8.67 24.10
C ARG A 227 -2.39 8.79 22.61
N PRO A 228 -3.60 9.21 22.21
CA PRO A 228 -3.82 9.50 20.81
C PRO A 228 -2.83 10.59 20.43
N LYS A 229 -2.23 10.50 19.22
CA LYS A 229 -1.72 11.70 18.57
C LYS A 229 -2.86 12.71 18.61
N GLY A 230 -2.60 13.94 19.08
CA GLY A 230 -3.55 15.03 18.92
C GLY A 230 -4.06 15.01 17.49
N GLU A 231 -5.38 15.11 17.32
CA GLU A 231 -5.97 15.27 16.00
C GLU A 231 -5.40 16.55 15.40
N ASN A 232 -4.33 16.46 14.61
CA ASN A 232 -3.98 17.52 13.66
C ASN A 232 -4.97 17.43 12.50
N ASN A 233 -6.26 17.59 12.82
CA ASN A 233 -7.36 17.73 11.87
C ASN A 233 -7.48 19.20 11.45
N GLU A 234 -6.36 19.79 11.02
CA GLU A 234 -6.37 20.98 10.19
C GLU A 234 -5.29 20.81 9.12
N ARG A 235 -5.42 19.77 8.30
CA ARG A 235 -4.96 19.95 6.92
C ARG A 235 -5.92 20.96 6.33
N SER A 236 -5.42 22.19 6.17
CA SER A 236 -5.95 23.16 5.23
C SER A 236 -6.48 22.39 4.02
N LEU A 237 -7.80 22.30 3.91
CA LEU A 237 -8.43 21.95 2.65
C LEU A 237 -8.04 23.13 1.76
N ALA A 238 -6.89 23.02 1.07
CA ALA A 238 -6.76 23.72 -0.18
C ALA A 238 -8.05 23.40 -0.94
N GLU A 239 -8.78 24.43 -1.34
CA GLU A 239 -10.02 24.33 -2.09
C GLU A 239 -9.76 23.60 -3.42
N CYS A 240 -9.51 22.30 -3.36
CA CYS A 240 -9.40 21.47 -4.53
C CYS A 240 -10.83 21.28 -5.02
N ALA A 241 -11.09 21.79 -6.21
CA ALA A 241 -12.38 21.69 -6.87
C ALA A 241 -12.63 20.23 -7.30
N ILE A 242 -13.05 19.40 -6.35
CA ILE A 242 -13.64 18.10 -6.65
C ILE A 242 -14.93 18.39 -7.44
N PRO A 243 -15.13 17.78 -8.63
CA PRO A 243 -16.35 17.98 -9.40
C PRO A 243 -17.60 17.65 -8.57
N LEU A 244 -18.66 18.44 -8.69
CA LEU A 244 -19.89 18.27 -7.90
C LEU A 244 -20.55 16.90 -8.11
N GLN A 245 -20.33 16.28 -9.27
CA GLN A 245 -20.87 14.97 -9.65
C GLN A 245 -19.95 13.81 -9.25
N ALA A 246 -18.80 14.09 -8.64
CA ALA A 246 -17.89 13.05 -8.17
C ALA A 246 -18.56 12.22 -7.07
N GLN A 247 -18.29 10.92 -7.07
CA GLN A 247 -18.87 9.97 -6.15
C GLN A 247 -17.82 9.50 -5.13
N PHE A 248 -18.19 9.52 -3.86
CA PHE A 248 -17.31 9.13 -2.77
C PHE A 248 -17.33 7.62 -2.52
N LEU A 249 -16.14 7.03 -2.38
CA LEU A 249 -15.96 5.69 -1.83
C LEU A 249 -15.14 5.76 -0.54
N ASP A 250 -15.73 5.26 0.53
CA ASP A 250 -15.13 5.27 1.86
C ASP A 250 -14.15 4.11 2.07
N GLY A 251 -13.46 4.17 3.20
CA GLY A 251 -12.51 3.18 3.66
C GLY A 251 -11.89 3.62 4.98
N ILE A 252 -11.42 2.66 5.78
CA ILE A 252 -10.87 2.96 7.12
C ILE A 252 -9.47 3.57 7.01
N GLY A 253 -8.65 3.09 6.07
CA GLY A 253 -7.27 3.56 5.87
C GLY A 253 -7.14 4.68 4.83
N SER A 254 -8.01 4.70 3.82
CA SER A 254 -8.12 5.79 2.85
C SER A 254 -9.50 5.83 2.21
N GLN A 255 -9.87 6.99 1.69
CA GLN A 255 -11.07 7.24 0.90
C GLN A 255 -10.71 7.95 -0.40
N ALA A 256 -11.58 7.89 -1.40
CA ALA A 256 -11.37 8.58 -2.67
C ALA A 256 -12.69 9.02 -3.31
N TRP A 257 -12.60 10.05 -4.14
CA TRP A 257 -13.66 10.48 -5.02
C TRP A 257 -13.38 10.01 -6.44
N PHE A 258 -14.42 9.59 -7.15
CA PHE A 258 -14.35 9.16 -8.54
C PHE A 258 -15.30 9.99 -9.39
N TYR A 259 -14.82 10.48 -10.52
CA TYR A 259 -15.58 11.29 -11.45
C TYR A 259 -15.38 10.78 -12.87
N ILE A 260 -16.46 10.65 -13.64
CA ILE A 260 -16.41 10.31 -15.06
C ILE A 260 -16.64 11.60 -15.84
N ASP A 261 -15.72 11.92 -16.74
CA ASP A 261 -15.87 13.05 -17.66
C ASP A 261 -17.07 12.80 -18.60
N PRO A 262 -17.99 13.77 -18.75
CA PRO A 262 -19.15 13.62 -19.64
C PRO A 262 -18.75 13.55 -21.11
N ASP A 263 -17.57 14.05 -21.49
CA ASP A 263 -17.14 14.10 -22.88
C ASP A 263 -16.60 12.72 -23.33
N PRO A 264 -17.16 12.13 -24.40
CA PRO A 264 -16.75 10.82 -24.87
C PRO A 264 -15.36 10.86 -25.52
N LEU A 265 -14.51 9.87 -25.23
CA LEU A 265 -13.20 9.70 -25.87
C LEU A 265 -13.23 8.83 -27.13
N GLY A 266 -14.42 8.35 -27.50
CA GLY A 266 -14.68 7.35 -28.54
C GLY A 266 -15.56 6.22 -28.01
N ASP A 267 -15.85 5.24 -28.86
CA ASP A 267 -16.73 4.12 -28.50
C ASP A 267 -16.16 3.32 -27.31
N ASP A 268 -16.99 3.10 -26.30
CA ASP A 268 -16.70 2.37 -25.07
C ASP A 268 -15.54 2.94 -24.22
N LEU A 269 -15.04 4.15 -24.52
CA LEU A 269 -13.92 4.77 -23.81
C LEU A 269 -14.38 5.95 -22.95
N PHE A 270 -13.98 5.92 -21.69
CA PHE A 270 -14.39 6.88 -20.67
C PHE A 270 -13.16 7.42 -19.94
N ARG A 271 -13.12 8.73 -19.72
CA ARG A 271 -12.13 9.35 -18.85
C ARG A 271 -12.64 9.33 -17.42
N ILE A 272 -11.85 8.74 -16.51
CA ILE A 272 -12.19 8.68 -15.09
C ILE A 272 -11.06 9.31 -14.29
N MET A 273 -11.42 10.28 -13.46
CA MET A 273 -10.55 10.97 -12.52
C MET A 273 -10.79 10.43 -11.11
N ARG A 274 -9.69 10.17 -10.39
CA ARG A 274 -9.68 9.82 -8.97
C ARG A 274 -9.04 10.96 -8.19
N TYR A 275 -9.69 11.34 -7.08
CA TYR A 275 -9.19 12.34 -6.16
C TYR A 275 -9.02 11.73 -4.78
N SER A 276 -7.94 12.11 -4.09
CA SER A 276 -7.66 11.71 -2.71
C SER A 276 -8.69 12.28 -1.73
N SER A 277 -8.62 11.86 -0.47
CA SER A 277 -9.47 12.42 0.60
C SER A 277 -9.24 13.91 0.86
N SER A 278 -8.08 14.46 0.47
CA SER A 278 -7.79 15.90 0.53
C SER A 278 -8.23 16.65 -0.74
N GLY A 279 -8.88 15.97 -1.69
CA GLY A 279 -9.36 16.54 -2.95
C GLY A 279 -8.29 16.70 -4.03
N GLN A 280 -7.05 16.25 -3.78
CA GLN A 280 -6.01 16.28 -4.80
C GLN A 280 -6.28 15.23 -5.88
N LEU A 281 -6.22 15.62 -7.16
CA LEU A 281 -6.26 14.68 -8.28
C LEU A 281 -5.04 13.74 -8.19
N ASP A 282 -5.27 12.46 -7.94
CA ASP A 282 -4.21 11.45 -7.81
C ASP A 282 -4.11 10.54 -9.05
N TYR A 283 -5.16 10.46 -9.86
CA TYR A 283 -5.14 9.75 -11.13
C TYR A 283 -6.15 10.31 -12.15
N ASP A 284 -5.71 10.44 -13.41
CA ASP A 284 -6.54 10.79 -14.56
C ASP A 284 -6.33 9.73 -15.65
N GLY A 285 -7.30 8.85 -15.82
CA GLY A 285 -7.16 7.61 -16.58
C GLY A 285 -8.23 7.42 -17.65
N VAL A 286 -7.90 6.58 -18.62
CA VAL A 286 -8.84 6.11 -19.64
C VAL A 286 -9.27 4.70 -19.30
N PHE A 287 -10.58 4.45 -19.32
CA PHE A 287 -11.20 3.16 -18.99
C PHE A 287 -12.10 2.70 -20.13
N LYS A 288 -12.14 1.39 -20.36
CA LYS A 288 -12.94 0.78 -21.42
C LYS A 288 -14.05 -0.11 -20.85
N SER A 289 -15.26 0.04 -21.37
CA SER A 289 -16.38 -0.88 -21.13
C SER A 289 -17.45 -0.77 -22.22
N SER A 290 -17.76 -1.89 -22.88
CA SER A 290 -18.86 -1.98 -23.85
C SER A 290 -20.24 -2.17 -23.21
N GLU A 291 -20.27 -2.29 -21.89
CA GLU A 291 -21.48 -2.57 -21.12
C GLU A 291 -21.99 -1.33 -20.37
N PHE A 292 -21.16 -0.29 -20.28
CA PHE A 292 -21.44 0.93 -19.54
C PHE A 292 -22.02 2.01 -20.45
N ASP A 293 -23.16 2.56 -20.06
CA ASP A 293 -23.82 3.66 -20.75
C ASP A 293 -23.84 4.91 -19.86
N LEU A 294 -23.05 5.93 -20.22
CA LEU A 294 -22.91 7.17 -19.45
C LEU A 294 -24.21 7.96 -19.33
N SER A 295 -25.18 7.75 -20.23
CA SER A 295 -26.48 8.44 -20.19
C SER A 295 -27.41 7.93 -19.09
N ARG A 296 -27.08 6.79 -18.47
CA ARG A 296 -27.92 6.14 -17.45
C ARG A 296 -27.35 6.34 -16.04
N PRO A 297 -28.20 6.39 -15.00
CA PRO A 297 -27.74 6.49 -13.61
C PRO A 297 -26.76 5.37 -13.25
N TYR A 298 -25.70 5.74 -12.54
CA TYR A 298 -24.63 4.82 -12.16
C TYR A 298 -24.06 5.15 -10.79
N ARG A 299 -23.45 4.15 -10.14
CA ARG A 299 -22.73 4.34 -8.87
C ARG A 299 -21.40 3.60 -8.85
N PHE A 300 -20.29 4.27 -8.55
CA PHE A 300 -19.03 3.60 -8.24
C PHE A 300 -19.19 2.65 -7.05
N THR A 301 -18.37 1.60 -7.01
CA THR A 301 -18.34 0.65 -5.89
C THR A 301 -16.94 0.14 -5.63
N TYR A 302 -16.75 -0.57 -4.52
CA TYR A 302 -15.44 -1.06 -4.09
C TYR A 302 -14.77 -2.00 -5.11
N ASP A 303 -13.48 -2.23 -4.88
CA ASP A 303 -12.54 -2.76 -5.87
C ASP A 303 -12.48 -1.81 -7.09
N SER A 304 -12.41 -0.51 -6.84
CA SER A 304 -12.16 0.52 -7.86
C SER A 304 -10.83 1.21 -7.57
N HIS A 305 -9.94 1.28 -8.55
CA HIS A 305 -8.60 1.80 -8.42
C HIS A 305 -8.01 2.15 -9.82
N CYS A 306 -6.75 2.56 -9.93
CA CYS A 306 -6.18 3.06 -11.20
C CYS A 306 -6.21 2.03 -12.35
N GLY A 307 -6.02 0.74 -12.05
CA GLY A 307 -6.06 -0.33 -13.05
C GLY A 307 -7.46 -0.74 -13.55
N PHE A 308 -8.51 -0.62 -12.75
CA PHE A 308 -9.90 -0.87 -13.17
C PHE A 308 -10.88 -0.25 -12.16
N CYS A 309 -12.08 0.07 -12.63
CA CYS A 309 -13.18 0.54 -11.80
C CYS A 309 -14.37 -0.42 -11.87
N HIS A 310 -15.13 -0.49 -10.78
CA HIS A 310 -16.43 -1.15 -10.77
C HIS A 310 -17.54 -0.14 -10.57
N ILE A 311 -18.60 -0.30 -11.36
CA ILE A 311 -19.76 0.57 -11.37
C ILE A 311 -21.03 -0.28 -11.30
N TRP A 312 -21.95 0.08 -10.43
CA TRP A 312 -23.33 -0.38 -10.47
C TRP A 312 -24.13 0.46 -11.47
N GLN A 313 -24.73 -0.20 -12.46
CA GLN A 313 -25.70 0.41 -13.36
C GLN A 313 -26.94 -0.49 -13.41
N GLY A 314 -28.06 -0.01 -12.86
CA GLY A 314 -29.21 -0.86 -12.56
C GLY A 314 -28.83 -1.95 -11.54
N GLN A 315 -29.08 -3.22 -11.88
CA GLN A 315 -28.76 -4.39 -11.03
C GLN A 315 -27.42 -5.06 -11.41
N LYS A 316 -26.64 -4.45 -12.31
CA LYS A 316 -25.42 -5.05 -12.85
C LYS A 316 -24.18 -4.34 -12.31
N LYS A 317 -23.21 -5.13 -11.83
CA LYS A 317 -21.85 -4.65 -11.53
C LYS A 317 -21.03 -4.76 -12.81
N ILE A 318 -20.69 -3.62 -13.39
CA ILE A 318 -19.88 -3.49 -14.61
C ILE A 318 -18.44 -3.22 -14.18
N ARG A 319 -17.49 -3.89 -14.84
CA ARG A 319 -16.06 -3.66 -14.67
C ARG A 319 -15.55 -2.87 -15.87
N MET A 320 -14.92 -1.73 -15.60
CA MET A 320 -14.28 -0.89 -16.60
C MET A 320 -12.77 -1.09 -16.52
N GLU A 321 -12.15 -1.57 -17.60
CA GLU A 321 -10.72 -1.87 -17.62
C GLU A 321 -9.90 -0.62 -17.92
N GLY A 322 -8.91 -0.30 -17.09
CA GLY A 322 -7.97 0.78 -17.34
C GLY A 322 -7.12 0.54 -18.58
N LYS A 323 -6.86 1.61 -19.35
CA LYS A 323 -6.05 1.62 -20.57
C LYS A 323 -4.80 2.49 -20.47
N GLY A 324 -4.56 3.10 -19.31
CA GLY A 324 -3.44 3.99 -19.04
C GLY A 324 -3.92 5.38 -18.64
N SER A 325 -2.96 6.31 -18.50
CA SER A 325 -3.29 7.69 -18.16
C SER A 325 -3.87 8.44 -19.36
N TYR A 326 -4.73 9.42 -19.09
CA TYR A 326 -5.30 10.27 -20.14
C TYR A 326 -4.22 11.05 -20.91
N GLY A 327 -3.18 11.50 -20.22
CA GLY A 327 -2.02 12.14 -20.87
C GLY A 327 -1.29 11.25 -21.88
N GLN A 328 -1.15 9.94 -21.59
CA GLN A 328 -0.58 8.99 -22.55
C GLN A 328 -1.49 8.77 -23.75
N PHE A 329 -2.80 8.63 -23.51
CA PHE A 329 -3.80 8.44 -24.56
C PHE A 329 -3.83 9.59 -25.57
N ASN A 330 -3.86 10.84 -25.09
CA ASN A 330 -3.85 12.02 -25.95
C ASN A 330 -2.58 12.12 -26.80
N SER A 331 -1.42 11.74 -26.24
CA SER A 331 -0.16 11.74 -26.99
C SER A 331 -0.21 10.77 -28.19
N TRP A 332 -0.84 9.60 -28.03
CA TRP A 332 -0.99 8.61 -29.10
C TRP A 332 -1.99 9.05 -30.18
N GLN A 333 -3.10 9.69 -29.79
CA GLN A 333 -4.05 10.22 -30.77
C GLN A 333 -3.42 11.32 -31.63
N SER A 334 -2.68 12.24 -31.02
CA SER A 334 -1.95 13.29 -31.76
C SER A 334 -0.90 12.71 -32.71
N GLN A 335 -0.14 11.69 -32.30
CA GLN A 335 0.84 11.03 -33.17
C GLN A 335 0.19 10.30 -34.36
N ARG A 336 -0.98 9.68 -34.16
CA ARG A 336 -1.75 9.04 -35.24
C ARG A 336 -2.33 10.05 -36.22
N ALA A 337 -2.77 11.22 -35.74
CA ALA A 337 -3.31 12.29 -36.59
C ALA A 337 -2.25 13.00 -37.43
N VAL A 338 -0.98 13.00 -37.00
CA VAL A 338 0.16 13.61 -37.73
C VAL A 338 0.83 12.62 -38.69
N GLY A 339 0.62 11.31 -38.49
CA GLY A 339 1.15 10.24 -39.35
C GLY A 339 0.19 9.75 -40.44
N MET A 340 -1.00 10.35 -40.55
CA MET A 340 -1.93 10.26 -41.69
C MET A 340 -1.83 11.53 -42.50
#